data_AF-A0AAD9NFJ6-F1
#
_entry.id   AF-A0AAD9NFJ6-F1
#
_cell.length_a   1.000
_cell.length_b   1.000
_cell.length_c   1.000
_cell.angle_alpha   90.00
_cell.angle_beta   90.00
_cell.angle_gamma   90.00
#
_symmetry.space_group_name_H-M   'P 1'
#
loop_
_entity.id
_entity.type
_entity.pdbx_description
1 polymer ?
#
loop_
_entity_poly.entity_id
_entity_poly.type
_entity_poly.pdbx_seq_one_letter_code
_entity_poly.pdbx_strand_id
1 'polypeptide(L)'
;MFHWRGDEYLVVDYYSSCTIIRKLSSTTSGAIVSKLKLIFSEFGIPDSDNDRQYDSAEFRKFEAEYDFKHETSSPRYPQSNGMAERYVGVVKKTLQKAYEAREDPAIALLCLRTTPIET
;
A
#
# COMPACT_ATOMS: atom_id res chain seq x y z
N MET A 1 2.13 -5.28 -3.55
CA MET A 1 3.48 -5.08 -2.96
C MET A 1 4.49 -4.88 -4.07
N PHE A 2 5.65 -4.27 -3.81
CA PHE A 2 6.76 -4.22 -4.76
C PHE A 2 8.13 -4.22 -4.09
N HIS A 3 9.12 -4.77 -4.77
CA HIS A 3 10.52 -4.72 -4.38
C HIS A 3 11.23 -3.50 -4.98
N TRP A 4 12.07 -2.84 -4.18
CA TRP A 4 12.99 -1.80 -4.66
C TRP A 4 14.28 -1.81 -3.83
N ARG A 5 15.40 -2.14 -4.49
CA ARG A 5 16.78 -2.07 -3.96
C ARG A 5 17.01 -2.74 -2.60
N GLY A 6 16.53 -3.97 -2.47
CA GLY A 6 16.69 -4.76 -1.25
C GLY A 6 15.56 -4.57 -0.25
N ASP A 7 14.68 -3.59 -0.46
CA ASP A 7 13.55 -3.31 0.40
C ASP A 7 12.21 -3.76 -0.23
N GLU A 8 11.31 -4.22 0.62
CA GLU A 8 9.94 -4.58 0.25
C GLU A 8 8.97 -3.47 0.65
N TYR A 9 7.99 -3.18 -0.20
CA TYR A 9 7.00 -2.14 0.01
C TYR A 9 5.58 -2.70 -0.11
N LEU A 10 4.77 -2.40 0.90
CA LEU A 10 3.33 -2.61 0.89
C LEU A 10 2.65 -1.47 0.11
N VAL A 11 1.70 -1.86 -0.74
CA VAL A 11 0.82 -0.96 -1.49
C VAL A 11 -0.59 -1.26 -1.01
N VAL A 12 -1.29 -0.24 -0.51
CA VAL A 12 -2.70 -0.34 -0.09
C VAL A 12 -3.48 0.68 -0.88
N ASP A 13 -4.48 0.24 -1.64
CA ASP A 13 -5.46 1.13 -2.26
C ASP A 13 -6.57 1.38 -1.23
N TYR A 14 -6.58 2.56 -0.62
CA TYR A 14 -7.37 2.85 0.57
C TYR A 14 -8.78 3.40 0.25
N TYR A 15 -8.96 3.96 -0.94
CA TYR A 15 -10.20 4.37 -1.65
C TYR A 15 -9.76 4.65 -3.10
N SER A 16 -10.63 4.66 -4.12
CA SER A 16 -10.33 4.70 -5.59
C SER A 16 -9.49 5.87 -6.17
N SER A 17 -8.45 6.30 -5.47
CA SER A 17 -7.51 7.40 -5.74
C SER A 17 -6.51 7.60 -4.58
N CYS A 18 -6.59 6.84 -3.48
CA CYS A 18 -5.77 6.99 -2.28
C CYS A 18 -4.84 5.78 -2.09
N THR A 19 -3.74 5.75 -2.84
CA THR A 19 -2.75 4.67 -2.71
C THR A 19 -1.71 5.00 -1.62
N ILE A 20 -1.65 4.17 -0.60
CA ILE A 20 -0.71 4.27 0.53
C ILE A 20 0.46 3.31 0.30
N ILE A 21 1.69 3.82 0.46
CA ILE A 21 2.92 3.03 0.40
C ILE A 21 3.58 2.97 1.78
N ARG A 22 3.95 1.76 2.22
CA ARG A 22 4.71 1.55 3.45
C ARG A 22 5.87 0.58 3.21
N LYS A 23 7.08 0.99 3.59
CA LYS A 23 8.23 0.08 3.64
C LYS A 23 7.97 -1.02 4.68
N LEU A 24 8.22 -2.27 4.29
CA LEU A 24 8.15 -3.46 5.12
C LEU A 24 9.54 -3.81 5.66
N SER A 25 9.61 -4.22 6.92
CA SER A 25 10.82 -4.83 7.50
C SER A 25 10.94 -6.32 7.14
N SER A 26 9.84 -6.95 6.77
CA SER A 26 9.73 -8.36 6.41
C SER A 26 8.41 -8.59 5.65
N THR A 27 8.36 -9.63 4.81
CA THR A 27 7.15 -10.08 4.09
C THR A 27 6.30 -11.08 4.88
N THR A 28 6.64 -11.32 6.15
CA THR A 28 5.84 -12.17 7.04
C THR A 28 4.45 -11.58 7.30
N SER A 29 3.45 -12.44 7.50
CA SER A 29 2.08 -12.05 7.84
C SER A 29 2.02 -11.05 8.99
N GLY A 30 2.77 -11.29 10.07
CA GLY A 30 2.81 -10.41 11.23
C GLY A 30 3.32 -8.99 10.93
N ALA A 31 4.33 -8.85 10.07
CA ALA A 31 4.85 -7.55 9.65
C ALA A 31 3.84 -6.79 8.78
N ILE A 32 3.15 -7.48 7.88
CA ILE A 32 2.10 -6.91 7.03
C ILE A 32 0.91 -6.46 7.88
N VAL A 33 0.40 -7.32 8.78
CA VAL A 33 -0.69 -7.01 9.71
C VAL A 33 -0.34 -5.79 10.57
N SER A 34 0.90 -5.72 11.09
CA SER A 34 1.34 -4.57 11.87
C SER A 34 1.32 -3.27 11.07
N LYS A 35 1.66 -3.31 9.78
CA LYS A 35 1.58 -2.13 8.90
C LYS A 35 0.16 -1.76 8.53
N LEU A 36 -0.72 -2.74 8.32
CA LEU A 36 -2.14 -2.48 8.08
C LEU A 36 -2.82 -1.87 9.32
N LYS A 37 -2.54 -2.38 10.53
CA LYS A 37 -3.02 -1.76 11.78
C LYS A 37 -2.63 -0.29 11.89
N LEU A 38 -1.40 0.05 11.53
CA LEU A 38 -0.95 1.45 11.52
C LEU A 38 -1.73 2.27 10.49
N ILE A 39 -1.87 1.78 9.25
CA ILE A 39 -2.67 2.46 8.22
C ILE A 39 -4.10 2.68 8.70
N PHE A 40 -4.73 1.66 9.32
CA PHE A 40 -6.10 1.79 9.79
C PHE A 40 -6.23 2.75 10.97
N SER A 41 -5.23 2.81 11.85
CA SER A 41 -5.22 3.81 12.93
C SER A 41 -5.04 5.25 12.42
N GLU A 42 -4.43 5.44 11.24
CA GLU A 42 -4.18 6.76 10.65
C GLU A 42 -5.35 7.24 9.78
N PHE A 43 -6.03 6.33 9.06
CA PHE A 43 -7.01 6.68 8.03
C PHE A 43 -8.42 6.10 8.27
N GLY A 44 -8.62 5.31 9.32
CA GLY A 44 -9.88 4.60 9.60
C GLY A 44 -9.89 3.16 9.10
N ILE A 45 -11.07 2.56 8.96
CA ILE A 45 -11.23 1.26 8.29
C ILE A 45 -11.97 1.53 6.98
N PRO A 46 -11.49 1.05 5.82
CA PRO A 46 -12.18 1.27 4.55
C PRO A 46 -13.51 0.50 4.52
N ASP A 47 -14.56 1.10 3.97
CA ASP A 47 -15.89 0.48 3.86
C ASP A 47 -15.82 -0.82 3.04
N SER A 48 -16.27 -1.93 3.65
CA SER A 48 -15.94 -3.31 3.29
C SER A 48 -16.93 -3.96 2.31
N ASP A 49 -17.28 -3.24 1.25
CA ASP A 49 -18.21 -3.70 0.21
C ASP A 49 -17.45 -4.24 -1.03
N ASN A 50 -16.67 -5.32 -0.87
CA ASN A 50 -16.47 -6.40 -1.88
C ASN A 50 -15.45 -7.48 -1.44
N ASP A 51 -15.51 -8.61 -2.14
CA ASP A 51 -15.15 -9.97 -1.73
C ASP A 51 -13.66 -10.34 -1.54
N ARG A 52 -13.42 -11.17 -0.50
CA ARG A 52 -12.32 -12.10 -0.15
C ARG A 52 -11.13 -12.29 -1.14
N GLN A 53 -9.89 -12.26 -0.62
CA GLN A 53 -9.07 -13.46 -0.28
C GLN A 53 -7.61 -13.12 0.13
N TYR A 54 -7.24 -13.45 1.39
CA TYR A 54 -5.88 -13.85 1.83
C TYR A 54 -5.99 -14.99 2.86
N ASP A 55 -5.13 -16.01 2.77
CA ASP A 55 -5.22 -17.24 3.58
C ASP A 55 -4.03 -17.43 4.52
N SER A 56 -4.02 -16.69 5.63
CA SER A 56 -3.26 -17.10 6.82
C SER A 56 -4.13 -16.96 8.06
N ALA A 57 -3.93 -17.84 9.06
CA ALA A 57 -4.74 -17.83 10.27
C ALA A 57 -4.64 -16.50 11.04
N GLU A 58 -3.45 -15.89 11.02
CA GLU A 58 -3.18 -14.59 11.64
C GLU A 58 -3.92 -13.47 10.91
N PHE A 59 -3.97 -13.54 9.58
CA PHE A 59 -4.63 -12.53 8.75
C PHE A 59 -6.15 -12.64 8.83
N ARG A 60 -6.70 -13.87 8.81
CA ARG A 60 -8.14 -14.11 9.03
C ARG A 60 -8.60 -13.62 10.39
N LYS A 61 -7.78 -13.81 11.44
CA LYS A 61 -8.09 -13.29 12.78
C LYS A 61 -8.11 -11.76 12.77
N PHE A 62 -7.17 -11.13 12.07
CA PHE A 62 -7.12 -9.68 11.94
C PHE A 62 -8.29 -9.11 11.13
N GLU A 63 -8.63 -9.71 9.99
CA GLU A 63 -9.82 -9.37 9.19
C GLU A 63 -11.10 -9.46 10.03
N ALA A 64 -11.24 -10.53 10.83
CA ALA A 64 -12.40 -10.71 11.71
C ALA A 64 -12.42 -9.72 12.90
N GLU A 65 -11.26 -9.33 13.43
CA GLU A 65 -11.14 -8.40 14.57
C GLU A 65 -11.40 -6.95 14.16
N TYR A 66 -11.02 -6.56 12.94
CA TYR A 66 -11.11 -5.19 12.42
C TYR A 66 -12.23 -5.01 11.37
N ASP A 67 -13.01 -6.06 11.09
CA ASP A 67 -14.16 -6.07 10.17
C ASP A 67 -13.88 -5.49 8.78
N PHE A 68 -12.69 -5.81 8.22
CA PHE A 68 -12.28 -5.36 6.89
C PHE A 68 -11.92 -6.55 6.00
N LYS A 69 -12.00 -6.36 4.68
CA LYS A 69 -11.71 -7.40 3.69
C LYS A 69 -10.45 -7.05 2.90
N HIS A 70 -9.58 -8.04 2.69
CA HIS A 70 -8.35 -7.87 1.91
C HIS A 70 -8.47 -8.52 0.54
N GLU A 71 -8.33 -7.73 -0.52
CA GLU A 71 -8.23 -8.21 -1.90
C GLU A 71 -6.77 -8.23 -2.36
N THR A 72 -6.22 -9.43 -2.65
CA THR A 72 -4.93 -9.52 -3.35
C THR A 72 -5.22 -9.32 -4.83
N SER A 73 -5.02 -8.11 -5.37
CA SER A 73 -5.04 -7.81 -6.81
C SER A 73 -6.02 -8.70 -7.60
N SER A 74 -7.31 -8.51 -7.36
CA SER A 74 -8.35 -9.30 -8.02
C SER A 74 -8.39 -8.94 -9.51
N PRO A 75 -8.47 -9.90 -10.44
CA PRO A 75 -8.77 -9.64 -11.86
C PRO A 75 -10.09 -8.89 -12.08
N ARG A 76 -10.93 -8.76 -11.04
CA ARG A 76 -12.25 -8.12 -11.07
C ARG A 76 -12.21 -6.58 -11.10
N TYR A 77 -11.08 -5.95 -10.78
CA TYR A 77 -10.96 -4.48 -10.81
C TYR A 77 -9.78 -3.98 -11.67
N PRO A 78 -9.84 -4.13 -13.01
CA PRO A 78 -8.76 -3.71 -13.90
C PRO A 78 -8.38 -2.23 -13.78
N GLN A 79 -9.36 -1.36 -13.47
CA GLN A 79 -9.13 0.09 -13.34
C GLN A 79 -8.36 0.47 -12.06
N SER A 80 -8.76 -0.06 -10.90
CA SER A 80 -8.03 0.17 -9.63
C SER A 80 -6.63 -0.45 -9.71
N ASN A 81 -6.50 -1.65 -10.28
CA ASN A 81 -5.20 -2.28 -10.53
C ASN A 81 -4.30 -1.40 -11.42
N GLY A 82 -4.85 -0.85 -12.52
CA GLY A 82 -4.12 0.03 -13.42
C GLY A 82 -3.66 1.34 -12.75
N MET A 83 -4.46 1.90 -11.83
CA MET A 83 -4.08 3.07 -11.04
C MET A 83 -2.97 2.73 -10.03
N ALA A 84 -3.13 1.63 -9.29
CA ALA A 84 -2.11 1.17 -8.35
C ALA A 84 -0.77 0.88 -9.04
N GLU A 85 -0.79 0.23 -10.22
CA GLU A 85 0.40 -0.03 -11.02
C GLU A 85 1.08 1.26 -11.49
N ARG A 86 0.31 2.23 -12.01
CA ARG A 86 0.83 3.55 -12.39
C ARG A 86 1.47 4.24 -11.20
N TYR A 87 0.80 4.24 -10.05
CA TYR A 87 1.30 4.87 -8.84
C TYR A 87 2.58 4.21 -8.32
N VAL A 88 2.67 2.88 -8.34
CA VAL A 88 3.92 2.15 -8.05
C VAL A 88 5.05 2.59 -8.98
N GLY A 89 4.75 2.77 -10.28
CA GLY A 89 5.71 3.30 -11.25
C GLY A 89 6.22 4.71 -10.88
N VAL A 90 5.32 5.60 -10.47
CA VAL A 90 5.66 6.95 -10.00
C VAL A 90 6.52 6.89 -8.74
N VAL A 91 6.13 6.09 -7.75
CA VAL A 91 6.86 5.90 -6.49
C VAL A 91 8.28 5.39 -6.74
N LYS A 92 8.45 4.37 -7.60
CA LYS A 92 9.79 3.87 -7.95
C LYS A 92 10.67 4.94 -8.60
N LYS A 93 10.11 5.77 -9.48
CA LYS A 93 10.84 6.90 -10.10
C LYS A 93 11.22 7.95 -9.05
N THR A 94 10.31 8.28 -8.13
CA THR A 94 10.57 9.21 -7.02
C THR A 94 11.68 8.70 -6.10
N LEU A 95 11.62 7.43 -5.70
CA LEU A 95 12.68 6.80 -4.90
C LEU A 95 14.03 6.77 -5.62
N GLN A 96 14.03 6.52 -6.93
CA GLN A 96 15.23 6.54 -7.75
C GLN A 96 15.87 7.93 -7.80
N LYS A 97 15.07 8.98 -8.05
CA LYS A 97 15.54 10.38 -8.04
C LYS A 97 16.10 10.79 -6.68
N ALA A 98 15.39 10.47 -5.59
CA ALA A 98 15.85 10.76 -4.23
C ALA A 98 17.20 10.09 -3.94
N TYR A 99 17.36 8.83 -4.36
CA TYR A 99 18.63 8.13 -4.23
C TYR A 99 19.77 8.78 -5.03
N GLU A 100 19.53 9.14 -6.29
CA GLU A 100 20.53 9.79 -7.14
C GLU A 100 20.97 11.15 -6.57
N ALA A 101 20.00 11.90 -6.02
CA ALA A 101 20.23 13.17 -5.34
C ALA A 101 20.82 13.04 -3.92
N ARG A 102 20.93 11.81 -3.38
CA ARG A 102 21.30 11.53 -1.97
C ARG A 102 20.39 12.21 -0.95
N GLU A 103 19.11 12.33 -1.29
CA GLU A 103 18.07 12.89 -0.44
C GLU A 103 17.38 11.81 0.41
N ASP A 104 16.72 12.24 1.47
CA ASP A 104 15.89 11.35 2.30
C ASP A 104 14.66 10.88 1.50
N PRO A 105 14.50 9.55 1.25
CA PRO A 105 13.34 9.00 0.57
C PRO A 105 12.00 9.36 1.24
N ALA A 106 11.98 9.55 2.56
CA ALA A 106 10.77 9.93 3.29
C ALA A 106 10.29 11.33 2.87
N ILE A 107 11.22 12.27 2.66
CA ILE A 107 10.90 13.62 2.17
C ILE A 107 10.40 13.54 0.73
N ALA A 108 11.04 12.76 -0.13
CA ALA A 108 10.61 12.62 -1.53
C ALA A 108 9.20 12.02 -1.65
N LEU A 109 8.87 11.02 -0.83
CA LEU A 109 7.52 10.44 -0.76
C LEU A 109 6.50 11.41 -0.14
N LEU A 110 6.92 12.24 0.83
CA LEU A 110 6.06 13.29 1.38
C LEU A 110 5.68 14.30 0.29
N CYS A 111 6.66 14.82 -0.46
CA CYS A 111 6.43 15.75 -1.56
C CYS A 111 5.52 15.14 -2.64
N LEU A 112 5.70 13.85 -2.96
CA LEU A 112 4.84 13.13 -3.89
C LEU A 112 3.38 13.11 -3.41
N ARG A 113 3.13 12.91 -2.11
CA ARG A 113 1.77 12.89 -1.55
C ARG A 113 1.10 14.25 -1.46
N THR A 114 1.88 15.33 -1.32
CA THR A 114 1.35 16.70 -1.24
C THR A 114 1.22 17.36 -2.60
N THR A 115 1.72 16.74 -3.67
CA THR A 115 1.54 17.22 -5.05
C THR A 115 0.12 16.89 -5.49
N PRO A 116 -0.72 17.87 -5.88
CA PRO A 116 -2.03 17.60 -6.42
C PRO A 116 -1.94 16.68 -7.63
N ILE A 117 -2.77 15.63 -7.65
CA ILE A 117 -2.96 14.83 -8.84
C ILE A 117 -3.92 15.64 -9.71
N GLU A 118 -3.43 16.26 -10.79
CA GLU A 118 -4.31 16.85 -11.81
C GLU A 118 -5.19 15.74 -12.38
N THR A 119 -6.50 15.86 -12.12
CA THR A 119 -7.55 14.95 -12.60
C THR A 119 -8.02 15.30 -14.00
#